data_AF-A0A7C0Z6Y2-F1
#
_entry.id   AF-A0A7C0Z6Y2-F1
#
_cell.length_a   1.000
_cell.length_b   1.000
_cell.length_c   1.000
_cell.angle_alpha   90.00
_cell.angle_beta   90.00
_cell.angle_gamma   90.00
#
_symmetry.space_group_name_H-M   'P 1'
#
loop_
_entity.id
_entity.type
_entity.pdbx_description
1 polymer ?
#
loop_
_entity_poly.entity_id
_entity_poly.type
_entity_poly.pdbx_seq_one_letter_code
_entity_poly.pdbx_strand_id
1 'polypeptide(L)'
;MKEFDDIDYEPPPYPVFKAYFIPYRENDELLDCRRINWEEDIKLWRGILSKLRDFLRDTLKIVEAGLPPVEKLEFIADMIALFFKIPLLREPLPTVAPSPLKAYLLHRLRISPEKIDVDSLNFVGETFKELHRSQVLSLIEPQLYEQTERCWFIFPADTRPAFNTSGLIPHLLLTSAMAWAIAVERGLSREKAALLRLAAMLHDMGKPFKYHNHVKASREVAETLLMSILPEGDIKRIVNFISTHHGEARTREGGILKEADGAASNLDRMREIAEKIIGDRLRDLAERFGLRLSDAYSSGWESWDFWRSLHERAETAIEELSREFVKALRERSENYIQLPKEMREIERKPVKGVALARIDLGG
;
A
#
# COMPACT_ATOMS: atom_id res chain seq x y z
N MET A 1 -14.65 -22.80 5.40
CA MET A 1 -13.59 -21.85 5.80
C MET A 1 -13.94 -20.54 5.13
N LYS A 2 -13.72 -19.39 5.78
CA LYS A 2 -14.03 -18.09 5.15
C LYS A 2 -13.06 -17.90 3.99
N GLU A 3 -13.57 -17.60 2.80
CA GLU A 3 -12.77 -17.34 1.61
C GLU A 3 -12.79 -15.85 1.27
N PHE A 4 -11.83 -15.41 0.46
CA PHE A 4 -11.85 -14.03 0.00
C PHE A 4 -13.06 -13.75 -0.88
N ASP A 5 -13.63 -14.76 -1.54
CA ASP A 5 -14.87 -14.68 -2.33
C ASP A 5 -16.12 -14.34 -1.48
N ASP A 6 -16.08 -14.61 -0.17
CA ASP A 6 -17.18 -14.30 0.75
C ASP A 6 -17.23 -12.81 1.15
N ILE A 7 -16.20 -12.03 0.81
CA ILE A 7 -16.16 -10.59 1.11
C ILE A 7 -17.00 -9.86 0.07
N ASP A 8 -18.09 -9.25 0.49
CA ASP A 8 -18.98 -8.52 -0.42
C ASP A 8 -18.27 -7.35 -1.08
N TYR A 9 -18.62 -7.08 -2.33
CA TYR A 9 -18.25 -5.85 -3.02
C TYR A 9 -19.36 -4.81 -2.87
N GLU A 10 -18.97 -3.56 -2.61
CA GLU A 10 -19.87 -2.41 -2.59
C GLU A 10 -19.26 -1.28 -3.44
N PRO A 11 -19.86 -0.95 -4.60
CA PRO A 11 -19.33 0.11 -5.45
C PRO A 11 -19.37 1.47 -4.75
N PRO A 12 -18.36 2.33 -4.96
CA PRO A 12 -18.43 3.71 -4.54
C PRO A 12 -19.55 4.45 -5.30
N PRO A 13 -20.06 5.57 -4.74
CA PRO A 13 -21.17 6.32 -5.32
C PRO A 13 -20.81 7.07 -6.62
N TYR A 14 -19.57 6.97 -7.07
CA TYR A 14 -19.07 7.52 -8.33
C TYR A 14 -17.92 6.64 -8.87
N PRO A 15 -17.63 6.67 -10.17
CA PRO A 15 -16.51 5.93 -10.75
C PRO A 15 -15.17 6.32 -10.12
N VAL A 16 -14.36 5.32 -9.78
CA VAL A 16 -13.01 5.54 -9.26
C VAL A 16 -12.02 5.46 -10.40
N PHE A 17 -11.11 6.42 -10.43
CA PHE A 17 -10.02 6.50 -11.39
C PHE A 17 -8.69 6.41 -10.67
N LYS A 18 -7.76 5.69 -11.27
CA LYS A 18 -6.35 5.82 -10.98
C LYS A 18 -5.75 6.83 -11.96
N ALA A 19 -5.09 7.86 -11.44
CA ALA A 19 -4.36 8.84 -12.25
C ALA A 19 -2.86 8.54 -12.22
N TYR A 20 -2.18 8.70 -13.36
CA TYR A 20 -0.78 8.33 -13.50
C TYR A 20 0.10 9.52 -13.83
N PHE A 21 1.08 9.80 -12.96
CA PHE A 21 2.10 10.79 -13.25
C PHE A 21 2.99 10.35 -14.42
N ILE A 22 3.37 9.07 -14.47
CA ILE A 22 3.98 8.45 -15.65
C ILE A 22 2.88 7.67 -16.35
N PRO A 23 2.52 7.97 -17.62
CA PRO A 23 1.43 7.29 -18.33
C PRO A 23 1.53 5.78 -18.21
N TYR A 24 0.41 5.15 -17.86
CA TYR A 24 0.33 3.70 -17.76
C TYR A 24 0.00 3.10 -19.13
N ARG A 25 0.65 2.00 -19.48
CA ARG A 25 0.38 1.31 -20.75
C ARG A 25 -0.53 0.12 -20.52
N GLU A 26 -1.68 0.11 -21.18
CA GLU A 26 -2.63 -1.01 -21.15
C GLU A 26 -3.15 -1.24 -22.57
N ASN A 27 -3.11 -2.48 -23.06
CA ASN A 27 -3.56 -2.84 -24.41
C ASN A 27 -2.99 -1.94 -25.53
N ASP A 28 -1.68 -1.67 -25.46
CA ASP A 28 -0.95 -0.76 -26.35
C ASP A 28 -1.32 0.73 -26.29
N GLU A 29 -2.29 1.12 -25.46
CA GLU A 29 -2.67 2.52 -25.25
C GLU A 29 -1.94 3.14 -24.06
N LEU A 30 -1.61 4.43 -24.16
CA LEU A 30 -1.07 5.22 -23.06
C LEU A 30 -2.21 5.93 -22.33
N LEU A 31 -2.38 5.62 -21.06
CA LEU A 31 -3.44 6.12 -20.21
C LEU A 31 -2.88 7.11 -19.18
N ASP A 32 -3.42 8.32 -19.17
CA ASP A 32 -3.20 9.30 -18.09
C ASP A 32 -4.06 8.97 -16.87
N CYS A 33 -5.24 8.40 -17.10
CA CYS A 33 -6.18 7.95 -16.09
C CYS A 33 -6.82 6.65 -16.56
N ARG A 34 -7.01 5.72 -15.62
CA ARG A 34 -7.70 4.44 -15.84
C ARG A 34 -8.86 4.34 -14.87
N ARG A 35 -10.07 4.11 -15.38
CA ARG A 35 -11.23 3.77 -14.57
C ARG A 35 -11.06 2.35 -14.03
N ILE A 36 -11.39 2.12 -12.75
CA ILE A 36 -11.40 0.77 -12.21
C ILE A 36 -12.53 -0.03 -12.88
N ASN A 37 -12.19 -1.17 -13.49
CA ASN A 37 -13.15 -2.14 -13.98
C ASN A 37 -13.48 -3.09 -12.82
N TRP A 38 -14.57 -2.82 -12.12
CA TRP A 38 -14.92 -3.53 -10.90
C TRP A 38 -15.08 -5.04 -11.06
N GLU A 39 -15.51 -5.53 -12.22
CA GLU A 39 -15.64 -6.98 -12.41
C GLU A 39 -14.27 -7.67 -12.49
N GLU A 40 -13.36 -7.12 -13.30
CA GLU A 40 -12.06 -7.74 -13.56
C GLU A 40 -11.05 -7.43 -12.46
N ASP A 41 -10.99 -6.17 -12.03
CA ASP A 41 -9.98 -5.70 -11.08
C ASP A 41 -10.23 -6.30 -9.68
N ILE A 42 -11.49 -6.46 -9.26
CA ILE A 42 -11.79 -7.10 -7.97
C ILE A 42 -11.47 -8.60 -8.01
N LYS A 43 -11.77 -9.29 -9.12
CA LYS A 43 -11.37 -10.70 -9.31
C LYS A 43 -9.85 -10.82 -9.21
N LEU A 44 -9.10 -9.89 -9.82
CA LEU A 44 -7.65 -9.82 -9.69
C LEU A 44 -7.22 -9.62 -8.22
N TRP A 45 -7.83 -8.67 -7.50
CA TRP A 45 -7.50 -8.42 -6.08
C TRP A 45 -7.79 -9.63 -5.19
N ARG A 46 -8.95 -10.30 -5.36
CA ARG A 46 -9.26 -11.56 -4.66
C ARG A 46 -8.21 -12.61 -4.93
N GLY A 47 -7.85 -12.81 -6.19
CA GLY A 47 -6.81 -13.77 -6.60
C GLY A 47 -5.45 -13.45 -5.98
N ILE A 48 -5.08 -12.17 -5.89
CA ILE A 48 -3.86 -11.71 -5.24
C ILE A 48 -3.88 -11.97 -3.73
N LEU A 49 -5.00 -11.72 -3.04
CA LEU A 49 -5.13 -12.03 -1.61
C LEU A 49 -5.07 -13.54 -1.33
N SER A 50 -5.69 -14.36 -2.18
CA SER A 50 -5.58 -15.83 -2.11
C SER A 50 -4.13 -16.29 -2.27
N LYS A 51 -3.42 -15.78 -3.29
CA LYS A 51 -2.00 -16.07 -3.51
C LYS A 51 -1.12 -15.57 -2.38
N LEU A 52 -1.43 -14.43 -1.77
CA LEU A 52 -0.74 -13.94 -0.57
C LEU A 52 -0.93 -14.91 0.60
N ARG A 53 -2.15 -15.38 0.84
CA ARG A 53 -2.44 -16.36 1.90
C ARG A 53 -1.64 -17.65 1.70
N ASP A 54 -1.60 -18.17 0.48
CA ASP A 54 -0.85 -19.39 0.15
C ASP A 54 0.66 -19.15 0.27
N PHE A 55 1.17 -18.03 -0.22
CA PHE A 55 2.56 -17.61 -0.05
C PHE A 55 2.96 -17.55 1.42
N LEU A 56 2.12 -16.98 2.29
CA LEU A 56 2.38 -16.94 3.74
C LEU A 56 2.40 -18.33 4.36
N ARG A 57 1.48 -19.21 3.97
CA ARG A 57 1.44 -20.60 4.46
C ARG A 57 2.68 -21.38 4.03
N ASP A 58 3.07 -21.25 2.77
CA ASP A 58 4.19 -22.01 2.22
C ASP A 58 5.53 -21.50 2.73
N THR A 59 5.70 -20.18 2.85
CA THR A 59 6.89 -19.59 3.49
C THR A 59 6.98 -19.95 4.97
N LEU A 60 5.86 -20.00 5.69
CA LEU A 60 5.83 -20.48 7.07
C LEU A 60 6.25 -21.94 7.17
N LYS A 61 5.73 -22.86 6.34
CA LYS A 61 6.16 -24.28 6.37
C LYS A 61 7.67 -24.46 6.24
N ILE A 62 8.34 -23.55 5.52
CA ILE A 62 9.81 -23.56 5.37
C ILE A 62 10.51 -23.20 6.68
N VAL A 63 9.94 -22.30 7.48
CA VAL A 63 10.54 -21.74 8.71
C VAL A 63 9.94 -22.24 10.03
N GLU A 64 8.79 -22.93 10.00
CA GLU A 64 7.91 -23.12 11.16
C GLU A 64 8.49 -24.05 12.23
N ALA A 65 9.56 -24.80 11.92
CA ALA A 65 10.23 -25.66 12.91
C ALA A 65 10.98 -24.91 14.04
N GLY A 66 10.93 -23.57 14.14
CA GLY A 66 11.68 -22.86 15.17
C GLY A 66 11.39 -21.39 15.48
N LEU A 67 10.33 -20.76 14.95
CA LEU A 67 10.09 -19.33 15.21
C LEU A 67 9.34 -19.06 16.53
N PRO A 68 9.92 -18.26 17.46
CA PRO A 68 9.20 -17.74 18.62
C PRO A 68 7.93 -16.97 18.22
N PRO A 69 6.88 -16.91 19.07
CA PRO A 69 5.60 -16.28 18.72
C PRO A 69 5.72 -14.85 18.18
N VAL A 70 6.56 -14.00 18.80
CA VAL A 70 6.78 -12.62 18.36
C VAL A 70 7.48 -12.56 17.00
N GLU A 71 8.44 -13.45 16.77
CA GLU A 71 9.18 -13.53 15.51
C GLU A 71 8.30 -14.06 14.38
N LYS A 72 7.33 -14.92 14.69
CA LYS A 72 6.29 -15.34 13.73
C LYS A 72 5.48 -14.14 13.23
N LEU A 73 5.08 -13.22 14.13
CA LEU A 73 4.36 -11.99 13.75
C LEU A 73 5.20 -11.08 12.85
N GLU A 74 6.47 -10.87 13.21
CA GLU A 74 7.40 -10.08 12.40
C GLU A 74 7.64 -10.73 11.04
N PHE A 75 7.87 -12.04 11.00
CA PHE A 75 8.02 -12.82 9.78
C PHE A 75 6.83 -12.66 8.85
N ILE A 76 5.61 -12.79 9.35
CA ILE A 76 4.40 -12.59 8.53
C ILE A 76 4.35 -11.16 7.97
N ALA A 77 4.63 -10.15 8.78
CA ALA A 77 4.65 -8.76 8.31
C ALA A 77 5.69 -8.52 7.21
N ASP A 78 6.86 -9.14 7.34
CA ASP A 78 7.93 -9.08 6.35
C ASP A 78 7.58 -9.83 5.07
N MET A 79 6.94 -10.99 5.16
CA MET A 79 6.50 -11.75 3.99
C MET A 79 5.37 -11.05 3.25
N ILE A 80 4.42 -10.40 3.93
CA ILE A 80 3.41 -9.55 3.27
C ILE A 80 4.10 -8.40 2.53
N ALA A 81 5.04 -7.71 3.18
CA ALA A 81 5.77 -6.61 2.56
C ALA A 81 6.59 -7.05 1.34
N LEU A 82 7.22 -8.23 1.42
CA LEU A 82 8.00 -8.81 0.32
C LEU A 82 7.12 -9.28 -0.82
N PHE A 83 5.97 -9.88 -0.53
CA PHE A 83 5.00 -10.32 -1.52
C PHE A 83 4.55 -9.14 -2.40
N PHE A 84 4.17 -8.01 -1.79
CA PHE A 84 3.83 -6.82 -2.57
C PHE A 84 5.03 -6.20 -3.30
N LYS A 85 6.26 -6.48 -2.88
CA LYS A 85 7.48 -6.06 -3.57
C LYS A 85 7.96 -7.07 -4.62
N ILE A 86 7.19 -8.13 -4.92
CA ILE A 86 7.55 -9.12 -5.96
C ILE A 86 7.91 -8.47 -7.31
N PRO A 87 7.20 -7.44 -7.81
CA PRO A 87 7.61 -6.77 -9.05
C PRO A 87 9.05 -6.23 -9.03
N LEU A 88 9.54 -5.83 -7.85
CA LEU A 88 10.91 -5.33 -7.62
C LEU A 88 11.94 -6.47 -7.44
N LEU A 89 11.50 -7.72 -7.35
CA LEU A 89 12.37 -8.90 -7.40
C LEU A 89 12.76 -9.25 -8.84
N ARG A 90 12.05 -8.71 -9.85
CA ARG A 90 12.35 -9.01 -11.25
C ARG A 90 13.70 -8.39 -11.61
N GLU A 91 14.62 -9.22 -12.06
CA GLU A 91 15.93 -8.77 -12.50
C GLU A 91 15.92 -8.49 -14.00
N PRO A 92 16.53 -7.38 -14.45
CA PRO A 92 16.73 -7.16 -15.88
C PRO A 92 17.68 -8.21 -16.47
N LEU A 93 18.64 -8.71 -15.67
CA LEU A 93 19.60 -9.75 -16.02
C LEU A 93 19.68 -10.81 -14.91
N PRO A 94 18.80 -11.83 -14.90
CA PRO A 94 18.64 -12.77 -13.79
C PRO A 94 19.87 -13.60 -13.40
N THR A 95 20.89 -13.62 -14.26
CA THR A 95 22.13 -14.39 -14.07
C THR A 95 23.34 -13.54 -13.68
N VAL A 96 23.23 -12.20 -13.71
CA VAL A 96 24.37 -11.29 -13.56
C VAL A 96 24.36 -10.57 -12.22
N ALA A 97 23.21 -10.01 -11.83
CA ALA A 97 23.08 -9.22 -10.61
C ALA A 97 21.71 -9.48 -10.01
N PRO A 98 21.60 -10.39 -9.03
CA PRO A 98 20.30 -10.72 -8.49
C PRO A 98 19.79 -9.61 -7.57
N SER A 99 18.47 -9.44 -7.49
CA SER A 99 17.85 -8.34 -6.74
C SER A 99 18.20 -8.44 -5.25
N PRO A 100 18.65 -7.34 -4.58
CA PRO A 100 18.88 -7.35 -3.14
C PRO A 100 17.65 -7.77 -2.33
N LEU A 101 16.45 -7.57 -2.86
CA LEU A 101 15.21 -8.01 -2.25
C LEU A 101 15.05 -9.54 -2.26
N LYS A 102 15.63 -10.26 -3.24
CA LYS A 102 15.70 -11.74 -3.21
C LYS A 102 16.66 -12.21 -2.13
N ALA A 103 17.79 -11.52 -1.94
CA ALA A 103 18.70 -11.82 -0.85
C ALA A 103 18.01 -11.62 0.51
N TYR A 104 17.24 -10.54 0.67
CA TYR A 104 16.43 -10.32 1.87
C TYR A 104 15.34 -11.39 2.06
N LEU A 105 14.63 -11.80 1.00
CA LEU A 105 13.65 -12.89 1.08
C LEU A 105 14.30 -14.19 1.57
N LEU A 106 15.43 -14.58 0.97
CA LEU A 106 16.17 -15.78 1.37
C LEU A 106 16.68 -15.68 2.80
N HIS A 107 17.21 -14.52 3.19
CA HIS A 107 17.66 -14.28 4.55
C HIS A 107 16.55 -14.57 5.57
N ARG A 108 15.34 -14.08 5.30
CA ARG A 108 14.18 -14.30 6.17
C ARG A 108 13.73 -15.76 6.21
N LEU A 109 14.00 -16.52 5.17
CA LEU A 109 13.65 -17.94 5.06
C LEU A 109 14.74 -18.88 5.57
N ARG A 110 15.95 -18.37 5.84
CA ARG A 110 16.99 -19.14 6.50
C ARG A 110 16.66 -19.26 8.00
N ILE A 111 16.33 -20.47 8.44
CA ILE A 111 16.42 -20.84 9.85
C ILE A 111 17.90 -21.12 10.15
N SER A 112 18.72 -20.09 10.38
CA SER A 112 19.89 -20.29 11.22
C SER A 112 20.28 -18.98 11.91
N PRO A 113 20.29 -18.94 13.26
CA PRO A 113 20.73 -17.81 14.06
C PRO A 113 22.27 -17.72 14.14
N GLU A 114 23.00 -18.49 13.33
CA GLU A 114 24.45 -18.30 13.24
C GLU A 114 24.70 -16.86 12.80
N LYS A 115 25.38 -16.11 13.68
CA LYS A 115 25.85 -14.77 13.39
C LYS A 115 26.45 -14.81 11.99
N ILE A 116 25.86 -14.02 11.11
CA ILE A 116 26.42 -13.72 9.81
C ILE A 116 27.64 -12.84 10.09
N ASP A 117 28.72 -13.47 10.53
CA ASP A 117 30.04 -12.88 10.76
C ASP A 117 30.79 -12.81 9.43
N VAL A 118 30.05 -12.43 8.39
CA VAL A 118 30.50 -12.34 7.02
C VAL A 118 30.18 -10.92 6.59
N ASP A 119 31.18 -10.24 6.02
CA ASP A 119 30.99 -8.93 5.40
C ASP A 119 29.79 -8.97 4.43
N SER A 120 29.07 -7.84 4.32
CA SER A 120 27.79 -7.71 3.62
C SER A 120 27.85 -8.27 2.19
N LEU A 121 28.99 -8.10 1.51
CA LEU A 121 29.24 -8.62 0.17
C LEU A 121 29.34 -10.16 0.14
N ASN A 122 30.04 -10.76 1.11
CA ASN A 122 30.13 -12.22 1.22
C ASN A 122 28.78 -12.83 1.58
N PHE A 123 28.03 -12.20 2.50
CA PHE A 123 26.68 -12.63 2.83
C PHE A 123 25.78 -12.65 1.59
N VAL A 124 25.80 -11.58 0.80
CA VAL A 124 25.04 -11.47 -0.45
C VAL A 124 25.48 -12.56 -1.44
N GLY A 125 26.79 -12.76 -1.63
CA GLY A 125 27.35 -13.79 -2.51
C GLY A 125 26.99 -15.23 -2.10
N GLU A 126 27.02 -15.55 -0.81
CA GLU A 126 26.60 -16.86 -0.27
C GLU A 126 25.10 -17.07 -0.40
N THR A 127 24.32 -16.03 -0.12
CA THR A 127 22.86 -16.03 -0.31
C THR A 127 22.50 -16.29 -1.77
N PHE A 128 23.26 -15.75 -2.73
CA PHE A 128 23.05 -16.01 -4.14
C PHE A 128 23.42 -17.43 -4.59
N LYS A 129 24.48 -18.04 -4.04
CA LYS A 129 24.80 -19.45 -4.33
C LYS A 129 23.66 -20.39 -3.92
N GLU A 130 22.96 -20.08 -2.85
CA GLU A 130 21.81 -20.85 -2.38
C GLU A 130 20.50 -20.52 -3.12
N LEU A 131 20.36 -19.30 -3.65
CA LEU A 131 19.17 -18.87 -4.41
C LEU A 131 18.81 -19.83 -5.53
N HIS A 132 19.81 -20.25 -6.31
CA HIS A 132 19.64 -21.21 -7.42
C HIS A 132 19.20 -22.61 -6.97
N ARG A 133 19.33 -22.94 -5.68
CA ARG A 133 18.97 -24.23 -5.10
C ARG A 133 17.68 -24.18 -4.28
N SER A 134 17.18 -22.99 -3.98
CA SER A 134 16.02 -22.79 -3.11
C SER A 134 14.70 -23.02 -3.87
N GLN A 135 13.79 -23.81 -3.29
CA GLN A 135 12.40 -23.94 -3.76
C GLN A 135 11.56 -22.65 -3.53
N VAL A 136 12.16 -21.63 -2.94
CA VAL A 136 11.51 -20.34 -2.64
C VAL A 136 11.17 -19.61 -3.93
N LEU A 137 12.04 -19.64 -4.93
CA LEU A 137 11.79 -18.97 -6.20
C LEU A 137 10.63 -19.60 -6.98
N SER A 138 10.34 -20.89 -6.78
CA SER A 138 9.14 -21.51 -7.36
C SER A 138 7.84 -21.03 -6.71
N LEU A 139 7.88 -20.37 -5.55
CA LEU A 139 6.71 -19.69 -4.98
C LEU A 139 6.35 -18.40 -5.73
N ILE A 140 7.26 -17.90 -6.59
CA ILE A 140 7.10 -16.66 -7.34
C ILE A 140 7.00 -16.98 -8.83
N GLU A 141 5.82 -17.44 -9.24
CA GLU A 141 5.53 -17.75 -10.63
C GLU A 141 5.54 -16.48 -11.51
N PRO A 142 5.86 -16.58 -12.82
CA PRO A 142 5.87 -15.44 -13.73
C PRO A 142 4.58 -14.61 -13.70
N GLN A 143 3.42 -15.27 -13.63
CA GLN A 143 2.12 -14.61 -13.59
C GLN A 143 1.93 -13.75 -12.33
N LEU A 144 2.56 -14.12 -11.21
CA LEU A 144 2.46 -13.37 -9.95
C LEU A 144 3.17 -12.01 -10.05
N TYR A 145 4.26 -11.90 -10.82
CA TYR A 145 4.90 -10.60 -11.09
C TYR A 145 3.91 -9.64 -11.75
N GLU A 146 3.32 -10.08 -12.86
CA GLU A 146 2.40 -9.26 -13.66
C GLU A 146 1.14 -8.89 -12.87
N GLN A 147 0.55 -9.84 -12.15
CA GLN A 147 -0.67 -9.58 -11.38
C GLN A 147 -0.41 -8.64 -10.20
N THR A 148 0.71 -8.82 -9.47
CA THR A 148 1.07 -7.95 -8.36
C THR A 148 1.38 -6.54 -8.89
N GLU A 149 2.16 -6.44 -9.97
CA GLU A 149 2.47 -5.17 -10.64
C GLU A 149 1.19 -4.45 -11.08
N ARG A 150 0.25 -5.13 -11.71
CA ARG A 150 -1.06 -4.56 -12.05
C ARG A 150 -1.76 -3.98 -10.82
N CYS A 151 -1.77 -4.68 -9.68
CA CYS A 151 -2.37 -4.14 -8.46
C CYS A 151 -1.68 -2.86 -7.93
N TRP A 152 -0.37 -2.65 -8.17
CA TRP A 152 0.29 -1.38 -7.85
C TRP A 152 -0.29 -0.21 -8.66
N PHE A 153 -0.68 -0.49 -9.90
CA PHE A 153 -1.13 0.51 -10.86
C PHE A 153 -2.64 0.59 -11.01
N ILE A 154 -3.45 -0.26 -10.39
CA ILE A 154 -4.92 -0.22 -10.54
C ILE A 154 -5.60 0.50 -9.39
N PHE A 155 -5.20 0.20 -8.15
CA PHE A 155 -5.93 0.65 -6.97
C PHE A 155 -5.29 1.92 -6.38
N PRO A 156 -5.99 3.06 -6.41
CA PRO A 156 -5.52 4.24 -5.70
C PRO A 156 -5.72 4.11 -4.19
N ALA A 157 -4.89 4.79 -3.41
CA ALA A 157 -5.09 4.90 -1.96
C ALA A 157 -6.26 5.85 -1.61
N ASP A 158 -6.58 6.78 -2.49
CA ASP A 158 -7.64 7.78 -2.32
C ASP A 158 -8.42 7.93 -3.64
N THR A 159 -9.74 8.13 -3.58
CA THR A 159 -10.56 8.16 -4.80
C THR A 159 -10.68 9.53 -5.44
N ARG A 160 -10.22 10.58 -4.74
CA ARG A 160 -10.44 11.98 -5.14
C ARG A 160 -9.41 12.44 -6.17
N PRO A 161 -9.79 13.30 -7.14
CA PRO A 161 -8.85 13.89 -8.09
C PRO A 161 -7.62 14.49 -7.40
N ALA A 162 -6.47 14.30 -8.03
CA ALA A 162 -5.13 14.57 -7.52
C ALA A 162 -4.63 13.61 -6.42
N PHE A 163 -5.48 13.15 -5.49
CA PHE A 163 -5.05 12.19 -4.46
C PHE A 163 -5.05 10.75 -4.96
N ASN A 164 -5.82 10.47 -6.00
CA ASN A 164 -5.83 9.21 -6.73
C ASN A 164 -4.56 8.92 -7.54
N THR A 165 -3.55 9.80 -7.50
CA THR A 165 -2.21 9.49 -8.02
C THR A 165 -1.40 8.58 -7.12
N SER A 166 -1.68 8.52 -5.81
CA SER A 166 -1.01 7.55 -4.92
C SER A 166 -1.64 6.16 -5.02
N GLY A 167 -0.82 5.11 -4.97
CA GLY A 167 -1.24 3.71 -5.07
C GLY A 167 -1.54 3.13 -3.68
N LEU A 168 -2.49 2.19 -3.62
CA LEU A 168 -2.87 1.52 -2.37
C LEU A 168 -1.69 0.76 -1.76
N ILE A 169 -0.99 -0.07 -2.54
CA ILE A 169 0.15 -0.86 -2.05
C ILE A 169 1.28 0.01 -1.46
N PRO A 170 1.82 1.05 -2.15
CA PRO A 170 2.85 1.89 -1.56
C PRO A 170 2.37 2.60 -0.29
N HIS A 171 1.10 3.02 -0.24
CA HIS A 171 0.50 3.57 0.97
C HIS A 171 0.53 2.56 2.14
N LEU A 172 0.08 1.32 1.93
CA LEU A 172 0.11 0.26 2.96
C LEU A 172 1.53 -0.02 3.48
N LEU A 173 2.51 -0.12 2.56
CA LEU A 173 3.91 -0.35 2.90
C LEU A 173 4.49 0.79 3.74
N LEU A 174 4.18 2.04 3.38
CA LEU A 174 4.64 3.23 4.08
C LEU A 174 4.00 3.36 5.46
N THR A 175 2.67 3.23 5.54
CA THR A 175 1.92 3.26 6.80
C THR A 175 2.40 2.18 7.76
N SER A 176 2.67 0.97 7.27
CA SER A 176 3.22 -0.12 8.07
C SER A 176 4.63 0.18 8.62
N ALA A 177 5.52 0.74 7.79
CA ALA A 177 6.87 1.12 8.22
C ALA A 177 6.84 2.25 9.27
N MET A 178 6.00 3.27 9.07
CA MET A 178 5.82 4.37 10.02
C MET A 178 5.23 3.89 11.35
N ALA A 179 4.19 3.05 11.30
CA ALA A 179 3.54 2.54 12.51
C ALA A 179 4.52 1.73 13.38
N TRP A 180 5.37 0.91 12.75
CA TRP A 180 6.43 0.18 13.45
C TRP A 180 7.46 1.12 14.07
N ALA A 181 7.97 2.10 13.30
CA ALA A 181 8.98 3.04 13.79
C ALA A 181 8.47 3.86 14.98
N ILE A 182 7.26 4.40 14.88
CA ILE A 182 6.63 5.18 15.97
C ILE A 182 6.36 4.28 17.18
N ALA A 183 5.94 3.03 17.00
CA ALA A 183 5.74 2.10 18.10
C ALA A 183 7.05 1.81 18.87
N VAL A 184 8.13 1.57 18.14
CA VAL A 184 9.47 1.33 18.73
C VAL A 184 9.97 2.57 19.46
N GLU A 185 9.86 3.75 18.84
CA GLU A 185 10.26 5.02 19.47
C GLU A 185 9.50 5.28 20.78
N ARG A 186 8.20 4.95 20.81
CA ARG A 186 7.38 5.07 22.02
C ARG A 186 7.60 3.95 23.04
N GLY A 187 8.52 3.03 22.80
CA GLY A 187 8.81 1.93 23.73
C GLY A 187 7.65 0.94 23.89
N LEU A 188 6.88 0.68 22.83
CA LEU A 188 5.97 -0.47 22.82
C LEU A 188 6.81 -1.76 22.84
N SER A 189 6.26 -2.83 23.43
CA SER A 189 6.90 -4.14 23.38
C SER A 189 7.03 -4.63 21.94
N ARG A 190 8.05 -5.45 21.67
CA ARG A 190 8.31 -6.04 20.34
C ARG A 190 7.05 -6.70 19.76
N GLU A 191 6.31 -7.43 20.59
CA GLU A 191 5.04 -8.06 20.24
C GLU A 191 3.96 -7.05 19.82
N LYS A 192 3.75 -5.99 20.60
CA LYS A 192 2.77 -4.95 20.27
C LYS A 192 3.16 -4.20 19.00
N ALA A 193 4.43 -3.90 18.81
CA ALA A 193 4.94 -3.27 17.60
C ALA A 193 4.73 -4.18 16.36
N ALA A 194 4.94 -5.49 16.48
CA ALA A 194 4.70 -6.44 15.40
C ALA A 194 3.21 -6.56 15.03
N LEU A 195 2.32 -6.65 16.03
CA LEU A 195 0.86 -6.65 15.80
C LEU A 195 0.37 -5.34 15.18
N LEU A 196 0.92 -4.21 15.62
CA LEU A 196 0.57 -2.90 15.07
C LEU A 196 1.06 -2.77 13.62
N ARG A 197 2.26 -3.25 13.31
CA ARG A 197 2.80 -3.30 11.95
C ARG A 197 1.91 -4.13 11.02
N LEU A 198 1.42 -5.28 11.48
CA LEU A 198 0.45 -6.10 10.74
C LEU A 198 -0.88 -5.38 10.55
N ALA A 199 -1.44 -4.80 11.61
CA ALA A 199 -2.67 -4.02 11.51
C ALA A 199 -2.53 -2.86 10.51
N ALA A 200 -1.42 -2.13 10.56
CA ALA A 200 -1.10 -1.05 9.64
C ALA A 200 -0.98 -1.53 8.17
N MET A 201 -0.39 -2.69 7.94
CA MET A 201 -0.30 -3.28 6.59
C MET A 201 -1.68 -3.67 6.04
N LEU A 202 -2.60 -4.09 6.91
CA LEU A 202 -3.89 -4.67 6.52
C LEU A 202 -5.06 -3.66 6.55
N HIS A 203 -4.90 -2.49 7.20
CA HIS A 203 -6.00 -1.60 7.57
C HIS A 203 -6.86 -1.09 6.40
N ASP A 204 -6.27 -1.07 5.20
CA ASP A 204 -6.82 -0.49 3.99
C ASP A 204 -6.93 -1.49 2.82
N MET A 205 -6.57 -2.76 3.03
CA MET A 205 -6.70 -3.81 2.01
C MET A 205 -8.14 -4.12 1.62
N GLY A 206 -9.11 -3.63 2.40
CA GLY A 206 -10.54 -3.66 2.11
C GLY A 206 -11.01 -2.60 1.11
N LYS A 207 -10.20 -1.58 0.77
CA LYS A 207 -10.59 -0.50 -0.15
C LYS A 207 -11.09 -1.00 -1.51
N PRO A 208 -10.41 -1.95 -2.20
CA PRO A 208 -10.88 -2.47 -3.48
C PRO A 208 -12.27 -3.15 -3.40
N PHE A 209 -12.65 -3.66 -2.22
CA PHE A 209 -13.99 -4.21 -2.00
C PHE A 209 -15.02 -3.14 -1.65
N LYS A 210 -14.67 -2.20 -0.78
CA LYS A 210 -15.60 -1.19 -0.26
C LYS A 210 -14.86 0.08 0.10
N TYR A 211 -14.63 1.02 -0.82
CA TYR A 211 -13.90 2.26 -0.49
C TYR A 211 -14.57 3.06 0.65
N HIS A 212 -15.91 3.16 0.60
CA HIS A 212 -16.69 3.92 1.58
C HIS A 212 -16.72 3.27 2.97
N ASN A 213 -16.63 1.94 3.03
CA ASN A 213 -16.69 1.15 4.27
C ASN A 213 -15.49 0.20 4.39
N HIS A 214 -14.31 0.70 4.01
CA HIS A 214 -13.11 -0.13 3.86
C HIS A 214 -12.66 -0.71 5.19
N VAL A 215 -12.96 -0.06 6.32
CA VAL A 215 -12.63 -0.60 7.65
C VAL A 215 -13.29 -1.96 7.87
N LYS A 216 -14.59 -2.08 7.56
CA LYS A 216 -15.31 -3.36 7.68
C LYS A 216 -14.68 -4.42 6.77
N ALA A 217 -14.48 -4.09 5.50
CA ALA A 217 -13.88 -5.01 4.53
C ALA A 217 -12.44 -5.40 4.92
N SER A 218 -11.64 -4.48 5.44
CA SER A 218 -10.24 -4.74 5.84
C SER A 218 -10.15 -5.66 7.05
N ARG A 219 -11.12 -5.60 7.98
CA ARG A 219 -11.24 -6.58 9.06
C ARG A 219 -11.52 -7.98 8.51
N GLU A 220 -12.44 -8.07 7.56
CA GLU A 220 -12.78 -9.34 6.93
C GLU A 220 -11.59 -9.91 6.15
N VAL A 221 -10.83 -9.07 5.42
CA VAL A 221 -9.58 -9.45 4.76
C VAL A 221 -8.56 -9.95 5.79
N ALA A 222 -8.33 -9.22 6.88
CA ALA A 222 -7.36 -9.60 7.91
C ALA A 222 -7.71 -10.94 8.57
N GLU A 223 -8.98 -11.16 8.90
CA GLU A 223 -9.47 -12.44 9.43
C GLU A 223 -9.25 -13.59 8.44
N THR A 224 -9.72 -13.42 7.19
CA THR A 224 -9.61 -14.45 6.14
C THR A 224 -8.15 -14.79 5.82
N LEU A 225 -7.28 -13.78 5.79
CA LEU A 225 -5.86 -13.94 5.50
C LEU A 225 -5.14 -14.69 6.64
N LEU A 226 -5.47 -14.40 7.90
CA LEU A 226 -4.68 -14.85 9.05
C LEU A 226 -5.25 -16.05 9.81
N MET A 227 -6.52 -16.43 9.61
CA MET A 227 -7.22 -17.46 10.43
C MET A 227 -6.56 -18.84 10.47
N SER A 228 -5.79 -19.21 9.45
CA SER A 228 -5.06 -20.48 9.38
C SER A 228 -3.55 -20.33 9.66
N ILE A 229 -3.12 -19.13 10.04
CA ILE A 229 -1.71 -18.75 10.19
C ILE A 229 -1.38 -18.30 11.62
N LEU A 230 -2.27 -17.54 12.25
CA LEU A 230 -2.11 -16.98 13.60
C LEU A 230 -3.17 -17.48 14.58
N PRO A 231 -2.86 -17.49 15.89
CA PRO A 231 -3.85 -17.74 16.92
C PRO A 231 -4.98 -16.68 16.90
N GLU A 232 -6.20 -17.10 17.22
CA GLU A 232 -7.39 -16.24 17.22
C GLU A 232 -7.22 -14.97 18.09
N GLY A 233 -6.49 -15.07 19.20
CA GLY A 233 -6.21 -13.94 20.08
C GLY A 233 -5.42 -12.82 19.41
N ASP A 234 -4.44 -13.16 18.57
CA ASP A 234 -3.64 -12.17 17.85
C ASP A 234 -4.43 -11.55 16.69
N ILE A 235 -5.23 -12.36 15.99
CA ILE A 235 -6.14 -11.88 14.94
C ILE A 235 -7.13 -10.86 15.53
N LYS A 236 -7.74 -11.16 16.67
CA LYS A 236 -8.65 -10.22 17.36
C LYS A 236 -7.97 -8.90 17.70
N ARG A 237 -6.71 -8.92 18.13
CA ARG A 237 -5.93 -7.71 18.43
C ARG A 237 -5.64 -6.90 17.18
N ILE A 238 -5.22 -7.55 16.09
CA ILE A 238 -4.99 -6.91 14.78
C ILE A 238 -6.28 -6.26 14.27
N VAL A 239 -7.39 -6.99 14.26
CA VAL A 239 -8.72 -6.50 13.85
C VAL A 239 -9.19 -5.34 14.72
N ASN A 240 -8.90 -5.37 16.02
CA ASN A 240 -9.23 -4.27 16.93
C ASN A 240 -8.41 -3.00 16.63
N PHE A 241 -7.11 -3.13 16.33
CA PHE A 241 -6.29 -2.00 15.88
C PHE A 241 -6.79 -1.41 14.56
N ILE A 242 -7.16 -2.26 13.59
CA ILE A 242 -7.80 -1.83 12.34
C ILE A 242 -9.13 -1.13 12.63
N SER A 243 -9.93 -1.57 13.60
CA SER A 243 -11.24 -0.97 13.87
C SER A 243 -11.15 0.42 14.51
N THR A 244 -10.07 0.69 15.25
CA THR A 244 -9.98 1.85 16.15
C THR A 244 -9.19 3.04 15.59
N HIS A 245 -8.57 2.92 14.41
CA HIS A 245 -7.74 3.99 13.84
C HIS A 245 -8.52 5.19 13.27
N HIS A 246 -9.76 4.99 12.77
CA HIS A 246 -10.63 6.09 12.31
C HIS A 246 -11.48 6.71 13.44
N GLY A 247 -11.67 6.01 14.57
CA GLY A 247 -12.48 6.49 15.68
C GLY A 247 -11.78 7.56 16.54
N GLU A 248 -12.50 8.10 17.54
CA GLU A 248 -11.86 8.76 18.68
C GLU A 248 -10.92 7.75 19.35
N ALA A 249 -9.62 7.86 19.06
CA ALA A 249 -8.62 6.88 19.45
C ALA A 249 -8.56 6.74 20.98
N ARG A 250 -9.24 5.73 21.53
CA ARG A 250 -9.24 5.44 22.98
C ARG A 250 -8.06 4.57 23.42
N THR A 251 -7.32 3.98 22.48
CA THR A 251 -6.16 3.13 22.77
C THR A 251 -4.86 3.76 22.25
N ARG A 252 -3.77 3.50 22.97
CA ARG A 252 -2.42 3.98 22.59
C ARG A 252 -2.03 3.47 21.21
N GLU A 253 -2.31 2.21 20.92
CA GLU A 253 -2.01 1.53 19.67
C GLU A 253 -2.84 2.08 18.49
N GLY A 254 -4.14 2.32 18.69
CA GLY A 254 -4.99 2.95 17.68
C GLY A 254 -4.55 4.38 17.35
N GLY A 255 -4.08 5.12 18.36
CA GLY A 255 -3.49 6.46 18.17
C GLY A 255 -2.21 6.43 17.33
N ILE A 256 -1.33 5.45 17.52
CA ILE A 256 -0.11 5.29 16.71
C ILE A 256 -0.46 4.95 15.25
N LEU A 257 -1.41 4.04 15.02
CA LEU A 257 -1.85 3.70 13.67
C LEU A 257 -2.45 4.92 12.95
N LYS A 258 -3.33 5.68 13.63
CA LYS A 258 -3.91 6.91 13.09
C LYS A 258 -2.86 7.94 12.71
N GLU A 259 -1.82 8.08 13.52
CA GLU A 259 -0.71 8.98 13.25
C GLU A 259 0.14 8.52 12.06
N ALA A 260 0.44 7.23 11.97
CA ALA A 260 1.18 6.65 10.85
C ALA A 260 0.41 6.77 9.53
N ASP A 261 -0.89 6.44 9.52
CA ASP A 261 -1.76 6.61 8.35
C ASP A 261 -1.88 8.08 7.95
N GLY A 262 -2.09 8.98 8.92
CA GLY A 262 -2.12 10.43 8.67
C GLY A 262 -0.82 10.94 8.06
N ALA A 263 0.33 10.48 8.54
CA ALA A 263 1.64 10.86 8.01
C ALA A 263 1.88 10.32 6.59
N ALA A 264 1.53 9.05 6.32
CA ALA A 264 1.61 8.47 4.98
C ALA A 264 0.66 9.19 4.01
N SER A 265 -0.60 9.37 4.41
CA SER A 265 -1.61 10.13 3.66
C SER A 265 -1.16 11.55 3.34
N ASN A 266 -0.47 12.25 4.24
CA ASN A 266 0.05 13.60 3.97
C ASN A 266 1.19 13.60 2.94
N LEU A 267 1.99 12.54 2.86
CA LEU A 267 3.01 12.38 1.82
C LEU A 267 2.38 12.03 0.47
N ASP A 268 1.32 11.22 0.48
CA ASP A 268 0.55 10.83 -0.69
C ASP A 268 -0.26 12.00 -1.28
N ARG A 269 -0.82 12.84 -0.40
CA ARG A 269 -1.73 13.93 -0.77
C ARG A 269 -0.97 15.21 -1.03
N MET A 270 -0.83 15.53 -2.32
CA MET A 270 -0.23 16.77 -2.79
C MET A 270 -1.24 17.94 -2.77
N ARG A 271 -1.88 18.21 -1.62
CA ARG A 271 -3.03 19.14 -1.53
C ARG A 271 -2.72 20.54 -2.06
N GLU A 272 -1.63 21.15 -1.62
CA GLU A 272 -1.25 22.49 -2.07
C GLU A 272 -1.02 22.54 -3.59
N ILE A 273 -0.54 21.45 -4.19
CA ILE A 273 -0.39 21.37 -5.64
C ILE A 273 -1.73 21.14 -6.31
N ALA A 274 -2.59 20.27 -5.77
CA ALA A 274 -3.92 20.05 -6.27
C ALA A 274 -4.71 21.38 -6.35
N GLU A 275 -4.66 22.19 -5.29
CA GLU A 275 -5.27 23.51 -5.25
C GLU A 275 -4.68 24.47 -6.30
N LYS A 276 -3.36 24.43 -6.55
CA LYS A 276 -2.70 25.25 -7.58
C LYS A 276 -2.94 24.80 -9.02
N ILE A 277 -3.25 23.52 -9.26
CA ILE A 277 -3.40 22.97 -10.60
C ILE A 277 -4.87 22.92 -11.01
N ILE A 278 -5.72 22.30 -10.19
CA ILE A 278 -7.13 22.06 -10.52
C ILE A 278 -8.10 22.85 -9.63
N GLY A 279 -7.60 23.67 -8.70
CA GLY A 279 -8.42 24.36 -7.71
C GLY A 279 -9.39 25.38 -8.31
N ASP A 280 -8.98 26.14 -9.33
CA ASP A 280 -9.84 27.13 -9.98
C ASP A 280 -11.00 26.44 -10.72
N ARG A 281 -10.69 25.41 -11.50
CA ARG A 281 -11.71 24.61 -12.18
C ARG A 281 -12.66 23.93 -11.21
N LEU A 282 -12.14 23.39 -10.10
CA LEU A 282 -12.95 22.77 -9.06
C LEU A 282 -13.87 23.79 -8.37
N ARG A 283 -13.38 25.03 -8.17
CA ARG A 283 -14.17 26.15 -7.63
C ARG A 283 -15.31 26.52 -8.58
N ASP A 284 -15.04 26.68 -9.87
CA ASP A 284 -16.06 27.00 -10.88
C ASP A 284 -17.15 25.92 -10.93
N LEU A 285 -16.77 24.64 -10.89
CA LEU A 285 -17.71 23.52 -10.82
C LEU A 285 -18.53 23.55 -9.53
N ALA A 286 -17.89 23.81 -8.39
CA ALA A 286 -18.57 23.88 -7.10
C ALA A 286 -19.59 25.03 -7.07
N GLU A 287 -19.22 26.23 -7.54
CA GLU A 287 -20.11 27.39 -7.63
C GLU A 287 -21.29 27.13 -8.58
N ARG A 288 -21.01 26.61 -9.77
CA ARG A 288 -22.03 26.27 -10.78
C ARG A 288 -23.09 25.32 -10.25
N PHE A 289 -22.72 24.38 -9.38
CA PHE A 289 -23.62 23.35 -8.85
C PHE A 289 -24.03 23.57 -7.40
N GLY A 290 -23.71 24.72 -6.81
CA GLY A 290 -24.06 25.04 -5.42
C GLY A 290 -23.45 24.09 -4.38
N LEU A 291 -22.23 23.60 -4.63
CA LEU A 291 -21.50 22.71 -3.74
C LEU A 291 -20.52 23.50 -2.86
N ARG A 292 -20.29 23.03 -1.63
CA ARG A 292 -19.29 23.63 -0.74
C ARG A 292 -17.91 23.10 -1.09
N LEU A 293 -17.05 23.95 -1.67
CA LEU A 293 -15.68 23.58 -2.06
C LEU A 293 -14.85 22.99 -0.91
N SER A 294 -15.09 23.40 0.34
CA SER A 294 -14.44 22.84 1.53
C SER A 294 -14.60 21.33 1.67
N ASP A 295 -15.69 20.78 1.12
CA ASP A 295 -16.05 19.38 1.28
C ASP A 295 -15.27 18.50 0.29
N ALA A 296 -14.78 19.04 -0.83
CA ALA A 296 -14.04 18.29 -1.85
C ALA A 296 -12.81 17.54 -1.28
N TYR A 297 -12.07 18.20 -0.38
CA TYR A 297 -10.88 17.63 0.25
C TYR A 297 -11.02 17.46 1.77
N SER A 298 -12.24 17.49 2.31
CA SER A 298 -12.51 17.13 3.71
C SER A 298 -12.39 15.62 3.94
N SER A 299 -12.65 15.14 5.14
CA SER A 299 -12.73 13.71 5.47
C SER A 299 -14.17 13.35 5.84
N GLY A 300 -14.62 12.14 5.49
CA GLY A 300 -15.93 11.64 5.91
C GLY A 300 -17.01 11.81 4.83
N TRP A 301 -18.26 11.78 5.28
CA TRP A 301 -19.45 11.73 4.42
C TRP A 301 -19.62 12.97 3.56
N GLU A 302 -19.23 14.14 4.07
CA GLU A 302 -19.31 15.41 3.35
C GLU A 302 -18.49 15.36 2.05
N SER A 303 -17.32 14.73 2.09
CA SER A 303 -16.48 14.57 0.89
C SER A 303 -17.10 13.60 -0.10
N TRP A 304 -17.63 12.47 0.38
CA TRP A 304 -18.34 11.51 -0.46
C TRP A 304 -19.56 12.12 -1.14
N ASP A 305 -20.34 12.93 -0.42
CA ASP A 305 -21.53 13.60 -0.93
C ASP A 305 -21.18 14.70 -1.94
N PHE A 306 -20.08 15.44 -1.72
CA PHE A 306 -19.57 16.41 -2.68
C PHE A 306 -19.26 15.74 -4.03
N TRP A 307 -18.44 14.68 -4.03
CA TRP A 307 -18.01 14.03 -5.26
C TRP A 307 -19.13 13.25 -5.95
N ARG A 308 -20.03 12.64 -5.18
CA ARG A 308 -21.27 12.04 -5.71
C ARG A 308 -22.12 13.08 -6.44
N SER A 309 -22.42 14.19 -5.76
CA SER A 309 -23.25 15.27 -6.32
C SER A 309 -22.62 15.90 -7.56
N LEU A 310 -21.29 16.05 -7.56
CA LEU A 310 -20.56 16.54 -8.72
C LEU A 310 -20.67 15.56 -9.90
N HIS A 311 -20.46 14.27 -9.67
CA HIS A 311 -20.58 13.25 -10.72
C HIS A 311 -22.01 13.17 -11.30
N GLU A 312 -23.04 13.24 -10.46
CA GLU A 312 -24.45 13.24 -10.90
C GLU A 312 -24.79 14.43 -11.81
N ARG A 313 -24.10 15.58 -11.66
CA ARG A 313 -24.35 16.81 -12.42
C ARG A 313 -23.36 17.03 -13.57
N ALA A 314 -22.19 16.41 -13.50
CA ALA A 314 -21.11 16.47 -14.47
C ALA A 314 -20.36 15.14 -14.47
N GLU A 315 -20.86 14.19 -15.26
CA GLU A 315 -20.44 12.78 -15.25
C GLU A 315 -18.92 12.59 -15.39
N THR A 316 -18.29 13.37 -16.27
CA THR A 316 -16.86 13.26 -16.62
C THR A 316 -15.94 14.08 -15.72
N ALA A 317 -16.47 14.89 -14.80
CA ALA A 317 -15.68 15.88 -14.06
C ALA A 317 -14.53 15.25 -13.26
N ILE A 318 -14.77 14.10 -12.61
CA ILE A 318 -13.74 13.41 -11.80
C ILE A 318 -12.57 12.93 -12.68
N GLU A 319 -12.88 12.35 -13.84
CA GLU A 319 -11.86 11.89 -14.79
C GLU A 319 -11.08 13.08 -15.36
N GLU A 320 -11.78 14.12 -15.79
CA GLU A 320 -11.17 15.30 -16.41
C GLU A 320 -10.27 16.05 -15.43
N LEU A 321 -10.70 16.23 -14.18
CA LEU A 321 -9.87 16.83 -13.13
C LEU A 321 -8.63 15.98 -12.82
N SER A 322 -8.79 14.66 -12.76
CA SER A 322 -7.67 13.73 -12.53
C SER A 322 -6.65 13.80 -13.67
N ARG A 323 -7.13 13.84 -14.91
CA ARG A 323 -6.32 13.91 -16.14
C ARG A 323 -5.60 15.25 -16.27
N GLU A 324 -6.32 16.34 -16.02
CA GLU A 324 -5.77 17.69 -16.00
C GLU A 324 -4.64 17.79 -14.97
N PHE A 325 -4.86 17.26 -13.76
CA PHE A 325 -3.85 17.26 -12.71
C PHE A 325 -2.54 16.61 -13.15
N VAL A 326 -2.59 15.38 -13.66
CA VAL A 326 -1.36 14.65 -14.04
C VAL A 326 -0.69 15.19 -15.30
N LYS A 327 -1.44 15.79 -16.23
CA LYS A 327 -0.86 16.48 -17.41
C LYS A 327 -0.10 17.73 -16.99
N ALA A 328 -0.76 18.63 -16.27
CA ALA A 328 -0.14 19.85 -15.79
C ALA A 328 1.03 19.55 -14.84
N LEU A 329 0.93 18.50 -14.01
CA LEU A 329 2.03 18.09 -13.15
C LEU A 329 3.27 17.66 -13.94
N ARG A 330 3.10 16.88 -15.02
CA ARG A 330 4.21 16.48 -15.89
C ARG A 330 4.85 17.65 -16.61
N GLU A 331 4.04 18.56 -17.15
CA GLU A 331 4.52 19.75 -17.85
C GLU A 331 5.38 20.64 -16.96
N ARG A 332 5.11 20.65 -15.65
CA ARG A 332 5.87 21.40 -14.64
C ARG A 332 7.06 20.61 -14.06
N SER A 333 7.22 19.34 -14.41
CA SER A 333 8.29 18.47 -13.91
C SER A 333 9.51 18.47 -14.83
N GLU A 334 10.72 18.42 -14.26
CA GLU A 334 11.94 18.31 -15.06
C GLU A 334 12.22 16.84 -15.36
N ASN A 335 12.04 16.44 -16.63
CA ASN A 335 12.31 15.09 -17.14
C ASN A 335 11.63 13.94 -16.38
N TYR A 336 10.48 14.17 -15.73
CA TYR A 336 9.82 13.20 -14.84
C TYR A 336 10.63 12.77 -13.60
N ILE A 337 11.83 13.33 -13.41
CA ILE A 337 12.77 12.93 -12.37
C ILE A 337 12.71 13.91 -11.19
N GLN A 338 12.50 15.20 -11.47
CA GLN A 338 12.36 16.21 -10.42
C GLN A 338 10.94 16.75 -10.38
N LEU A 339 10.37 16.73 -9.17
CA LEU A 339 9.12 17.42 -8.90
C LEU A 339 9.26 18.92 -9.21
N PRO A 340 8.15 19.59 -9.60
CA PRO A 340 8.13 21.03 -9.80
C PRO A 340 8.79 21.78 -8.65
N LYS A 341 9.46 22.90 -8.92
CA LYS A 341 10.17 23.69 -7.89
C LYS A 341 9.23 24.05 -6.74
N GLU A 342 7.98 24.38 -7.06
CA GLU A 342 6.92 24.71 -6.10
C GLU A 342 6.56 23.54 -5.18
N MET A 343 6.88 22.29 -5.53
CA MET A 343 6.75 21.12 -4.65
C MET A 343 7.94 20.91 -3.73
N ARG A 344 9.14 21.25 -4.22
CA ARG A 344 10.39 21.09 -3.48
C ARG A 344 10.48 22.10 -2.34
N GLU A 345 9.83 23.25 -2.49
CA GLU A 345 9.79 24.34 -1.53
C GLU A 345 8.65 24.25 -0.51
N ILE A 346 7.76 23.24 -0.62
CA ILE A 346 6.70 23.02 0.38
C ILE A 346 7.34 22.61 1.70
N GLU A 347 7.08 23.38 2.75
CA GLU A 347 7.56 23.08 4.09
C GLU A 347 6.82 21.84 4.64
N ARG A 348 7.49 20.70 4.61
CA ARG A 348 6.96 19.45 5.16
C ARG A 348 7.34 19.33 6.62
N LYS A 349 6.35 19.17 7.49
CA LYS A 349 6.60 18.84 8.90
C LYS A 349 7.24 17.44 8.98
N PRO A 350 8.41 17.29 9.63
CA PRO A 350 9.01 15.98 9.81
C PRO A 350 8.11 15.12 10.68
N VAL A 351 8.01 13.83 10.35
CA VAL A 351 7.33 12.84 11.19
C VAL A 351 8.25 12.56 12.38
N LYS A 352 7.83 12.92 13.59
CA LYS A 352 8.63 12.68 14.80
C LYS A 352 8.83 11.19 15.03
N GLY A 353 10.04 10.81 15.46
CA GLY A 353 10.38 9.42 15.75
C GLY A 353 10.66 8.54 14.53
N VAL A 354 10.65 9.10 13.32
CA VAL A 354 10.97 8.38 12.08
C VAL A 354 12.23 8.97 11.45
N ALA A 355 13.24 8.12 11.21
CA ALA A 355 14.42 8.46 10.44
C ALA A 355 14.49 7.59 9.19
N LEU A 356 14.71 8.21 8.03
CA LEU A 356 14.93 7.50 6.77
C LEU A 356 16.44 7.30 6.58
N ALA A 357 16.87 6.05 6.55
CA ALA A 357 18.23 5.69 6.12
C ALA A 357 18.17 5.19 4.68
N ARG A 358 18.86 5.88 3.76
CA ARG A 358 19.09 5.36 2.41
C ARG A 358 20.33 4.48 2.46
N ILE A 359 20.13 3.16 2.42
CA ILE A 359 21.23 2.21 2.28
C ILE A 359 21.40 1.95 0.79
N ASP A 360 22.46 2.53 0.22
CA ASP A 360 22.90 2.20 -1.12
C ASP A 360 23.63 0.86 -1.03
N LEU A 361 22.97 -0.22 -1.48
CA LEU A 361 23.59 -1.54 -1.60
C LEU A 361 24.38 -1.67 -2.92
N GLY A 362 24.63 -0.54 -3.61
CA GLY A 362 25.29 -0.46 -4.90
C GLY A 362 26.54 -1.30 -4.98
N GLY A 363 26.50 -2.22 -5.95
CA GLY A 363 27.65 -2.66 -6.74
C GLY A 363 27.61 -1.99 -8.10
#